data_AF-P49596-F1
#
_entry.id   AF-P49596-F1
#
_cell.length_a   1.000
_cell.length_b   1.000
_cell.length_c   1.000
_cell.angle_alpha   90.00
_cell.angle_beta   90.00
_cell.angle_gamma   90.00
#
_symmetry.space_group_name_H-M   'P 1'
#
loop_
_entity.id
_entity.type
_entity.pdbx_description
1 polymer ?
#
loop_
_entity_poly.entity_id
_entity_poly.type
_entity_poly.pdbx_seq_one_letter_code
_entity_poly.pdbx_strand_id
1 'polypeptide(L)'
;MGQTLSEPVTKKESASCANENYLVGSSCMQGWRVDMEDAHTHLLSLPDDPKCAFFAVYDGHGGSKVSQYSGINLHKKVVAQKEFSEGNMKEAIEKGFLELDQQMRVDEETKDDVSGTTAVVVLIKEGDVYCGNAGDSRAVSSVVGEARPLSFDHKPSHETEARRIIAAGGWVEFNRVNGNLALSRALGDFAFKNCDTKPAEEQIVTAFPDVITDKLTPDHEFIVLACDGIWDVMTNQEVVDFVREKLAEKRDPQSICEELLTRCLAPDCQMGGLGCDNMTVVLVGLLHGQSPDTLFTKCARPAVFTGVNNEDGDQNQIQQDISRVINNFDGEQRVNAANQEEEEDDNEPAPANFQV
;
A
#
# COMPACT_ATOMS: atom_id res chain seq x y z
N MET A 1 -15.44 -15.44 9.97
CA MET A 1 -15.10 -14.33 10.89
C MET A 1 -14.36 -14.94 12.04
N GLY A 2 -13.17 -14.43 12.36
CA GLY A 2 -12.40 -14.85 13.53
C GLY A 2 -13.11 -14.50 14.84
N GLN A 3 -12.57 -14.93 15.96
CA GLN A 3 -13.06 -14.49 17.27
C GLN A 3 -12.81 -12.99 17.43
N THR A 4 -13.79 -12.28 17.99
CA THR A 4 -13.67 -10.86 18.33
C THR A 4 -13.59 -10.66 19.83
N LEU A 5 -12.85 -9.65 20.27
CA LEU A 5 -12.76 -9.22 21.66
C LEU A 5 -14.06 -8.55 22.12
N SER A 6 -14.20 -8.38 23.45
CA SER A 6 -15.30 -7.60 24.04
C SER A 6 -15.13 -6.09 23.84
N GLU A 7 -13.89 -5.63 23.64
CA GLU A 7 -13.51 -4.26 23.33
C GLU A 7 -12.28 -4.28 22.40
N PRO A 8 -12.10 -3.29 21.51
CA PRO A 8 -10.99 -3.29 20.59
C PRO A 8 -9.70 -2.85 21.27
N VAL A 9 -8.59 -3.46 20.88
CA VAL A 9 -7.24 -3.00 21.23
C VAL A 9 -6.85 -1.87 20.29
N THR A 10 -7.00 -0.62 20.77
CA THR A 10 -6.80 0.60 19.97
C THR A 10 -5.41 1.20 20.07
N LYS A 11 -4.51 0.57 20.84
CA LYS A 11 -3.09 0.93 20.90
C LYS A 11 -2.48 0.75 19.50
N LYS A 12 -1.78 1.77 19.04
CA LYS A 12 -1.11 1.79 17.74
C LYS A 12 0.39 1.60 17.91
N GLU A 13 1.00 0.96 16.94
CA GLU A 13 2.46 0.95 16.75
C GLU A 13 2.76 1.63 15.43
N SER A 14 3.48 2.75 15.50
CA SER A 14 3.67 3.64 14.36
C SER A 14 5.13 4.02 14.22
N ALA A 15 5.54 4.29 12.99
CA ALA A 15 6.88 4.75 12.66
C ALA A 15 6.84 5.81 11.56
N SER A 16 7.87 6.66 11.52
CA SER A 16 8.10 7.58 10.41
C SER A 16 9.59 7.64 10.08
N CYS A 17 9.91 7.78 8.80
CA CYS A 17 11.27 7.94 8.31
C CYS A 17 11.28 8.71 6.98
N ALA A 18 12.39 9.34 6.64
CA ALA A 18 12.52 10.08 5.40
C ALA A 18 13.95 10.05 4.84
N ASN A 19 14.08 10.27 3.54
CA ASN A 19 15.32 10.61 2.84
C ASN A 19 15.03 11.66 1.75
N GLU A 20 15.94 11.86 0.81
CA GLU A 20 15.76 12.82 -0.30
C GLU A 20 14.64 12.45 -1.30
N ASN A 21 14.22 11.18 -1.34
CA ASN A 21 13.26 10.66 -2.31
C ASN A 21 11.90 10.32 -1.68
N TYR A 22 11.87 10.01 -0.38
CA TYR A 22 10.69 9.46 0.29
C TYR A 22 10.44 10.12 1.64
N LEU A 23 9.16 10.33 1.94
CA LEU A 23 8.65 10.68 3.26
C LEU A 23 7.63 9.62 3.66
N VAL A 24 7.97 8.77 4.63
CA VAL A 24 7.23 7.53 4.93
C VAL A 24 6.65 7.57 6.33
N GLY A 25 5.41 7.08 6.45
CA GLY A 25 4.76 6.77 7.72
C GLY A 25 4.17 5.36 7.68
N SER A 26 4.12 4.70 8.82
CA SER A 26 3.33 3.48 8.99
C SER A 26 2.61 3.49 10.32
N SER A 27 1.51 2.75 10.39
CA SER A 27 0.82 2.46 11.65
C SER A 27 0.14 1.11 11.55
N CYS A 28 0.10 0.38 12.66
CA CYS A 28 -0.73 -0.82 12.80
C CYS A 28 -1.52 -0.83 14.11
N MET A 29 -2.68 -1.48 14.09
CA MET A 29 -3.61 -1.58 15.22
C MET A 29 -4.34 -2.93 15.18
N GLN A 30 -4.36 -3.63 16.32
CA GLN A 30 -5.00 -4.93 16.43
C GLN A 30 -6.52 -4.86 16.24
N GLY A 31 -7.16 -3.80 16.72
CA GLY A 31 -8.60 -3.62 16.58
C GLY A 31 -9.39 -4.67 17.37
N TRP A 32 -10.40 -5.26 16.74
CA TRP A 32 -11.32 -6.17 17.42
C TRP A 32 -10.88 -7.64 17.43
N ARG A 33 -9.82 -8.00 16.70
CA ARG A 33 -9.29 -9.38 16.66
C ARG A 33 -8.62 -9.75 17.99
N VAL A 34 -8.61 -11.05 18.31
CA VAL A 34 -7.96 -11.57 19.53
C VAL A 34 -6.44 -11.38 19.48
N ASP A 35 -5.85 -11.53 18.30
CA ASP A 35 -4.42 -11.43 18.06
C ASP A 35 -4.12 -10.37 16.98
N MET A 36 -2.88 -9.88 16.98
CA MET A 36 -2.31 -9.04 15.93
C MET A 36 -1.44 -9.90 15.03
N GLU A 37 -1.92 -10.18 13.82
CA GLU A 37 -1.29 -11.08 12.86
C GLU A 37 -0.58 -10.36 11.71
N ASP A 38 -0.81 -9.05 11.50
CA ASP A 38 -0.12 -8.32 10.44
C ASP A 38 1.36 -8.06 10.76
N ALA A 39 2.14 -7.85 9.69
CA ALA A 39 3.47 -7.26 9.71
C ALA A 39 3.64 -6.26 8.55
N HIS A 40 4.71 -5.47 8.57
CA HIS A 40 5.03 -4.56 7.46
C HIS A 40 6.54 -4.32 7.35
N THR A 41 6.97 -3.73 6.23
CA THR A 41 8.37 -3.38 5.98
C THR A 41 8.45 -2.07 5.21
N HIS A 42 9.34 -1.17 5.59
CA HIS A 42 9.62 0.06 4.84
C HIS A 42 11.12 0.36 4.86
N LEU A 43 11.81 -0.08 3.80
CA LEU A 43 13.24 0.14 3.58
C LEU A 43 13.40 1.24 2.52
N LEU A 44 13.88 2.42 2.94
CA LEU A 44 14.14 3.54 2.00
C LEU A 44 15.28 3.25 1.02
N SER A 45 16.09 2.24 1.32
CA SER A 45 17.17 1.70 0.50
C SER A 45 17.44 0.25 0.92
N LEU A 46 17.51 -0.68 -0.03
CA LEU A 46 17.92 -2.06 0.23
C LEU A 46 19.42 -2.10 0.59
N PRO A 47 19.84 -2.91 1.58
CA PRO A 47 21.25 -3.04 1.94
C PRO A 47 22.17 -3.43 0.77
N ASP A 48 21.67 -4.30 -0.12
CA ASP A 48 22.43 -4.81 -1.27
C ASP A 48 22.26 -3.97 -2.54
N ASP A 49 21.31 -3.04 -2.56
CA ASP A 49 21.11 -2.08 -3.65
C ASP A 49 20.57 -0.74 -3.09
N PRO A 50 21.47 0.21 -2.75
CA PRO A 50 21.07 1.47 -2.13
C PRO A 50 20.17 2.37 -2.99
N LYS A 51 20.02 2.07 -4.29
CA LYS A 51 19.13 2.80 -5.20
C LYS A 51 17.71 2.24 -5.25
N CYS A 52 17.47 1.14 -4.54
CA CYS A 52 16.21 0.43 -4.56
C CYS A 52 15.51 0.58 -3.20
N ALA A 53 14.30 1.12 -3.17
CA ALA A 53 13.45 1.12 -1.99
C ALA A 53 12.48 -0.07 -2.01
N PHE A 54 12.07 -0.55 -0.84
CA PHE A 54 11.16 -1.68 -0.68
C PHE A 54 10.15 -1.42 0.44
N PHE A 55 8.87 -1.49 0.12
CA PHE A 55 7.75 -1.30 1.04
C PHE A 55 6.82 -2.51 0.96
N ALA A 56 6.28 -2.97 2.09
CA ALA A 56 5.37 -4.11 2.11
C ALA A 56 4.41 -4.10 3.30
N VAL A 57 3.25 -4.72 3.09
CA VAL A 57 2.29 -5.09 4.13
C VAL A 57 2.00 -6.59 4.00
N TYR A 58 1.93 -7.27 5.13
CA TYR A 58 1.69 -8.70 5.27
C TYR A 58 0.52 -8.89 6.22
N ASP A 59 -0.63 -9.32 5.71
CA ASP A 59 -1.82 -9.62 6.52
C ASP A 59 -1.79 -11.10 6.87
N GLY A 60 -1.59 -11.43 8.14
CA GLY A 60 -1.40 -12.80 8.62
C GLY A 60 -2.73 -13.47 8.97
N HIS A 61 -2.80 -14.78 8.84
CA HIS A 61 -3.97 -15.55 9.30
C HIS A 61 -3.58 -16.90 9.90
N GLY A 62 -4.24 -17.27 10.99
CA GLY A 62 -4.00 -18.55 11.66
C GLY A 62 -2.68 -18.62 12.43
N GLY A 63 -2.11 -17.45 12.74
CA GLY A 63 -0.82 -17.21 13.38
C GLY A 63 -0.09 -16.03 12.73
N SER A 64 0.71 -15.31 13.51
CA SER A 64 1.52 -14.18 13.04
C SER A 64 2.92 -14.57 12.55
N LYS A 65 3.27 -15.86 12.59
CA LYS A 65 4.66 -16.27 12.36
C LYS A 65 5.07 -16.10 10.90
N VAL A 66 4.21 -16.49 9.96
CA VAL A 66 4.51 -16.39 8.52
C VAL A 66 4.57 -14.93 8.07
N SER A 67 3.70 -14.05 8.58
CA SER A 67 3.75 -12.60 8.29
C SER A 67 5.02 -11.94 8.85
N GLN A 68 5.39 -12.22 10.11
CA GLN A 68 6.62 -11.71 10.72
C GLN A 68 7.88 -12.21 9.99
N TYR A 69 7.93 -13.51 9.67
CA TYR A 69 9.05 -14.09 8.93
C TYR A 69 9.17 -13.47 7.53
N SER A 70 8.04 -13.21 6.87
CA SER A 70 7.99 -12.58 5.54
C SER A 70 8.48 -11.14 5.58
N GLY A 71 8.09 -10.36 6.59
CA GLY A 71 8.57 -8.98 6.78
C GLY A 71 10.10 -8.89 6.95
N ILE A 72 10.71 -9.91 7.56
CA ILE A 72 12.16 -9.92 7.77
C ILE A 72 12.94 -10.42 6.55
N ASN A 73 12.33 -11.26 5.69
CA ASN A 73 13.09 -12.05 4.72
C ASN A 73 12.70 -11.86 3.25
N LEU A 74 11.48 -11.40 2.92
CA LEU A 74 11.03 -11.36 1.52
C LEU A 74 11.91 -10.47 0.63
N HIS A 75 12.22 -9.25 1.10
CA HIS A 75 13.09 -8.33 0.36
C HIS A 75 14.48 -8.93 0.08
N LYS A 76 15.01 -9.73 1.01
CA LYS A 76 16.29 -10.45 0.85
C LYS A 76 16.20 -11.53 -0.22
N LYS A 77 15.07 -12.22 -0.30
CA LYS A 77 14.82 -13.28 -1.29
C LYS A 77 14.65 -12.71 -2.69
N VAL A 78 14.00 -11.55 -2.82
CA VAL A 78 13.85 -10.81 -4.08
C VAL A 78 15.20 -10.30 -4.58
N VAL A 79 15.98 -9.61 -3.75
CA VAL A 79 17.28 -9.03 -4.17
C VAL A 79 18.34 -10.09 -4.49
N ALA A 80 18.23 -11.28 -3.89
CA ALA A 80 19.13 -12.40 -4.15
C ALA A 80 18.89 -13.11 -5.49
N GLN A 81 17.77 -12.83 -6.18
CA GLN A 81 17.51 -13.43 -7.49
C GLN A 81 18.47 -12.91 -8.55
N LYS A 82 18.88 -13.78 -9.47
CA LYS A 82 19.75 -13.41 -10.61
C LYS A 82 19.09 -12.34 -11.47
N GLU A 83 17.78 -12.46 -11.65
CA GLU A 83 16.91 -11.57 -12.43
C GLU A 83 16.94 -10.14 -11.88
N PHE A 84 17.10 -9.97 -10.56
CA PHE A 84 17.27 -8.65 -9.94
C PHE A 84 18.53 -7.97 -10.46
N SER A 85 19.67 -8.71 -10.48
CA SER A 85 20.93 -8.17 -11.00
C SER A 85 20.90 -7.93 -12.52
N GLU A 86 20.03 -8.62 -13.25
CA GLU A 86 19.84 -8.49 -14.70
C GLU A 86 18.83 -7.39 -15.08
N GLY A 87 18.22 -6.72 -14.09
CA GLY A 87 17.24 -5.66 -14.33
C GLY A 87 15.80 -6.15 -14.53
N ASN A 88 15.54 -7.46 -14.47
CA ASN A 88 14.21 -8.04 -14.59
C ASN A 88 13.52 -8.10 -13.21
N MET A 89 13.10 -6.94 -12.71
CA MET A 89 12.49 -6.84 -11.38
C MET A 89 11.19 -7.63 -11.25
N LYS A 90 10.41 -7.74 -12.33
CA LYS A 90 9.18 -8.52 -12.34
C LYS A 90 9.44 -9.98 -11.97
N GLU A 91 10.34 -10.63 -12.71
CA GLU A 91 10.67 -12.03 -12.47
C GLU A 91 11.42 -12.22 -11.14
N ALA A 92 12.21 -11.23 -10.72
CA ALA A 92 12.86 -11.25 -9.40
C ALA A 92 11.85 -11.25 -8.24
N ILE A 93 10.76 -10.47 -8.34
CA ILE A 93 9.67 -10.46 -7.36
C ILE A 93 8.97 -11.82 -7.35
N GLU A 94 8.56 -12.31 -8.52
CA GLU A 94 7.89 -13.60 -8.69
C GLU A 94 8.71 -14.76 -8.06
N LYS A 95 9.99 -14.86 -8.41
CA LYS A 95 10.90 -15.89 -7.88
C LYS A 95 11.21 -15.68 -6.41
N GLY A 96 11.35 -14.44 -5.94
CA GLY A 96 11.60 -14.12 -4.53
C GLY A 96 10.46 -14.57 -3.62
N PHE A 97 9.21 -14.44 -4.05
CA PHE A 97 8.04 -14.96 -3.33
C PHE A 97 8.07 -16.49 -3.23
N LEU A 98 8.26 -17.18 -4.37
CA LEU A 98 8.30 -18.65 -4.39
C LEU A 98 9.48 -19.22 -3.58
N GLU A 99 10.64 -18.59 -3.65
CA GLU A 99 11.83 -18.98 -2.89
C GLU A 99 11.63 -18.80 -1.37
N LEU A 100 11.00 -17.69 -0.95
CA LEU A 100 10.64 -17.50 0.46
C LEU A 100 9.64 -18.57 0.93
N ASP A 101 8.60 -18.83 0.13
CA ASP A 101 7.59 -19.84 0.45
C ASP A 101 8.19 -21.24 0.60
N GLN A 102 9.11 -21.60 -0.31
CA GLN A 102 9.82 -22.87 -0.25
C GLN A 102 10.79 -22.94 0.93
N GLN A 103 11.49 -21.86 1.26
CA GLN A 103 12.35 -21.80 2.45
C GLN A 103 11.53 -22.05 3.72
N MET A 104 10.36 -21.43 3.86
CA MET A 104 9.53 -21.55 5.06
C MET A 104 9.04 -22.99 5.32
N ARG A 105 8.97 -23.86 4.30
CA ARG A 105 8.65 -25.29 4.49
C ARG A 105 9.73 -26.08 5.23
N VAL A 106 10.98 -25.61 5.19
CA VAL A 106 12.14 -26.32 5.74
C VAL A 106 12.85 -25.54 6.84
N ASP A 107 12.48 -24.27 7.04
CA ASP A 107 13.03 -23.41 8.09
C ASP A 107 12.51 -23.84 9.48
N GLU A 108 13.39 -23.91 10.46
CA GLU A 108 13.07 -24.38 11.81
C GLU A 108 12.02 -23.51 12.53
N GLU A 109 11.91 -22.22 12.19
CA GLU A 109 10.94 -21.32 12.81
C GLU A 109 9.53 -21.57 12.28
N THR A 110 9.39 -21.83 10.97
CA THR A 110 8.11 -21.85 10.25
C THR A 110 7.63 -23.21 9.79
N LYS A 111 8.48 -24.26 9.72
CA LYS A 111 8.13 -25.55 9.12
C LYS A 111 6.92 -26.27 9.73
N ASP A 112 6.70 -26.09 11.03
CA ASP A 112 5.59 -26.71 11.78
C ASP A 112 4.41 -25.74 11.95
N ASP A 113 4.50 -24.54 11.37
CA ASP A 113 3.47 -23.52 11.43
C ASP A 113 2.41 -23.74 10.35
N VAL A 114 1.15 -23.52 10.71
CA VAL A 114 0.00 -23.71 9.81
C VAL A 114 -0.59 -22.40 9.32
N SER A 115 -0.05 -21.26 9.75
CA SER A 115 -0.48 -19.93 9.32
C SER A 115 -0.14 -19.67 7.85
N GLY A 116 -0.75 -18.62 7.32
CA GLY A 116 -0.37 -18.00 6.07
C GLY A 116 -0.32 -16.49 6.21
N THR A 117 0.07 -15.82 5.13
CA THR A 117 -0.02 -14.37 5.05
C THR A 117 -0.21 -13.92 3.60
N THR A 118 -0.97 -12.85 3.42
CA THR A 118 -0.90 -12.08 2.18
C THR A 118 0.43 -11.34 2.09
N ALA A 119 0.80 -10.89 0.90
CA ALA A 119 1.91 -9.97 0.73
C ALA A 119 1.64 -9.03 -0.43
N VAL A 120 1.55 -7.74 -0.13
CA VAL A 120 1.64 -6.67 -1.12
C VAL A 120 2.98 -5.96 -0.93
N VAL A 121 3.77 -5.85 -2.00
CA VAL A 121 5.10 -5.24 -1.99
C VAL A 121 5.19 -4.18 -3.08
N VAL A 122 5.87 -3.08 -2.79
CA VAL A 122 6.23 -2.05 -3.75
C VAL A 122 7.74 -1.87 -3.72
N LEU A 123 8.37 -2.16 -4.86
CA LEU A 123 9.79 -1.95 -5.11
C LEU A 123 9.95 -0.75 -6.04
N ILE A 124 10.75 0.24 -5.63
CA ILE A 124 11.02 1.43 -6.44
C ILE A 124 12.51 1.48 -6.74
N LYS A 125 12.88 1.43 -8.02
CA LYS A 125 14.27 1.45 -8.47
C LYS A 125 14.42 2.39 -9.66
N GLU A 126 15.27 3.40 -9.51
CA GLU A 126 15.61 4.36 -10.58
C GLU A 126 14.41 5.01 -11.28
N GLY A 127 13.29 5.19 -10.57
CA GLY A 127 12.06 5.82 -11.07
C GLY A 127 10.99 4.85 -11.58
N ASP A 128 11.31 3.56 -11.68
CA ASP A 128 10.32 2.52 -11.99
C ASP A 128 9.74 1.93 -10.71
N VAL A 129 8.43 1.67 -10.72
CA VAL A 129 7.66 1.07 -9.63
C VAL A 129 7.26 -0.34 -10.03
N TYR A 130 7.53 -1.31 -9.17
CA TYR A 130 7.12 -2.69 -9.34
C TYR A 130 6.29 -3.10 -8.12
N CYS A 131 5.02 -3.39 -8.33
CA CYS A 131 4.11 -3.81 -7.28
C CYS A 131 3.77 -5.29 -7.43
N GLY A 132 4.23 -6.12 -6.48
CA GLY A 132 3.91 -7.53 -6.40
C GLY A 132 2.79 -7.76 -5.39
N ASN A 133 1.75 -8.52 -5.74
CA ASN A 133 0.66 -8.84 -4.83
C ASN A 133 0.31 -10.33 -4.83
N ALA A 134 0.20 -10.92 -3.64
CA ALA A 134 -0.38 -12.24 -3.40
C ALA A 134 -1.34 -12.15 -2.20
N GLY A 135 -2.65 -12.20 -2.48
CA GLY A 135 -3.70 -12.01 -1.47
C GLY A 135 -4.58 -10.79 -1.76
N ASP A 136 -5.25 -10.29 -0.74
CA ASP A 136 -6.25 -9.21 -0.80
C ASP A 136 -5.87 -7.96 0.02
N SER A 137 -4.62 -7.88 0.48
CA SER A 137 -3.98 -6.58 0.70
C SER A 137 -3.84 -5.83 -0.62
N ARG A 138 -3.74 -4.50 -0.56
CA ARG A 138 -3.74 -3.65 -1.75
C ARG A 138 -2.76 -2.49 -1.67
N ALA A 139 -2.20 -2.14 -2.83
CA ALA A 139 -1.41 -0.95 -3.03
C ALA A 139 -2.07 -0.02 -4.06
N VAL A 140 -2.10 1.28 -3.75
CA VAL A 140 -2.71 2.33 -4.57
C VAL A 140 -1.76 3.54 -4.61
N SER A 141 -1.55 4.10 -5.80
CA SER A 141 -0.84 5.37 -5.95
C SER A 141 -1.82 6.53 -6.12
N SER A 142 -1.42 7.71 -5.64
CA SER A 142 -2.08 8.97 -5.98
C SER A 142 -1.30 9.68 -7.08
N VAL A 143 -1.99 9.98 -8.19
CA VAL A 143 -1.46 10.77 -9.30
C VAL A 143 -2.39 11.97 -9.50
N VAL A 144 -1.92 13.15 -9.08
CA VAL A 144 -2.72 14.39 -9.07
C VAL A 144 -4.10 14.21 -8.42
N GLY A 145 -4.14 13.48 -7.30
CA GLY A 145 -5.36 13.17 -6.55
C GLY A 145 -6.25 12.07 -7.12
N GLU A 146 -5.95 11.50 -8.29
CA GLU A 146 -6.66 10.32 -8.79
C GLU A 146 -6.02 9.03 -8.26
N ALA A 147 -6.82 8.15 -7.67
CA ALA A 147 -6.36 6.85 -7.19
C ALA A 147 -6.10 5.88 -8.34
N ARG A 148 -4.85 5.43 -8.47
CA ARG A 148 -4.44 4.42 -9.45
C ARG A 148 -4.02 3.12 -8.76
N PRO A 149 -4.76 2.01 -8.95
CA PRO A 149 -4.43 0.75 -8.33
C PRO A 149 -3.09 0.21 -8.86
N LEU A 150 -2.20 -0.16 -7.95
CA LEU A 150 -0.94 -0.86 -8.24
C LEU A 150 -1.05 -2.37 -8.01
N SER A 151 -2.18 -2.83 -7.45
CA SER A 151 -2.51 -4.24 -7.31
C SER A 151 -4.02 -4.48 -7.40
N PHE A 152 -4.39 -5.73 -7.62
CA PHE A 152 -5.77 -6.22 -7.56
C PHE A 152 -5.85 -7.40 -6.59
N ASP A 153 -6.94 -7.47 -5.83
CA ASP A 153 -7.15 -8.48 -4.81
C ASP A 153 -7.34 -9.87 -5.41
N HIS A 154 -6.78 -10.87 -4.75
CA HIS A 154 -6.91 -12.27 -5.12
C HIS A 154 -7.99 -12.96 -4.29
N LYS A 155 -9.22 -12.97 -4.82
CA LYS A 155 -10.36 -13.64 -4.19
C LYS A 155 -10.63 -14.99 -4.88
N PRO A 156 -10.96 -16.07 -4.14
CA PRO A 156 -11.25 -17.39 -4.71
C PRO A 156 -12.36 -17.41 -5.78
N SER A 157 -13.29 -16.46 -5.72
CA SER A 157 -14.38 -16.32 -6.68
C SER A 157 -13.99 -15.67 -8.01
N HIS A 158 -12.80 -15.06 -8.11
CA HIS A 158 -12.30 -14.51 -9.38
C HIS A 158 -12.03 -15.64 -10.37
N GLU A 159 -12.36 -15.43 -11.65
CA GLU A 159 -12.42 -16.52 -12.64
C GLU A 159 -11.06 -17.21 -12.85
N THR A 160 -9.97 -16.46 -12.91
CA THR A 160 -8.60 -16.97 -13.04
C THR A 160 -8.19 -17.80 -11.82
N GLU A 161 -8.52 -17.31 -10.63
CA GLU A 161 -8.23 -17.97 -9.35
C GLU A 161 -9.03 -19.27 -9.20
N ALA A 162 -10.34 -19.22 -9.46
CA ALA A 162 -11.23 -20.38 -9.41
C ALA A 162 -10.78 -21.48 -10.40
N ARG A 163 -10.36 -21.10 -11.62
CA ARG A 163 -9.82 -22.04 -12.60
C ARG A 163 -8.54 -22.73 -12.09
N ARG A 164 -7.60 -22.00 -11.47
CA ARG A 164 -6.40 -22.59 -10.86
C ARG A 164 -6.77 -23.56 -9.74
N ILE A 165 -7.62 -23.13 -8.80
CA ILE A 165 -8.08 -23.93 -7.66
C ILE A 165 -8.66 -25.27 -8.11
N ILE A 166 -9.57 -25.26 -9.09
CA ILE A 166 -10.20 -26.47 -9.63
C ILE A 166 -9.17 -27.35 -10.36
N ALA A 167 -8.28 -26.76 -11.15
CA ALA A 167 -7.24 -27.50 -11.87
C ALA A 167 -6.23 -28.19 -10.94
N ALA A 168 -6.05 -27.67 -9.72
CA ALA A 168 -5.21 -28.27 -8.68
C ALA A 168 -5.97 -29.27 -7.78
N GLY A 169 -7.26 -29.54 -8.05
CA GLY A 169 -8.09 -30.50 -7.33
C GLY A 169 -8.88 -29.94 -6.15
N GLY A 170 -8.87 -28.61 -5.95
CA GLY A 170 -9.70 -27.93 -4.97
C GLY A 170 -11.09 -27.53 -5.52
N TRP A 171 -11.87 -26.83 -4.71
CA TRP A 171 -13.14 -26.21 -5.12
C TRP A 171 -13.33 -24.85 -4.45
N VAL A 172 -14.30 -24.07 -4.94
CA VAL A 172 -14.69 -22.79 -4.34
C VAL A 172 -16.12 -22.91 -3.86
N GLU A 173 -16.34 -22.62 -2.57
CA GLU A 173 -17.65 -22.68 -1.92
C GLU A 173 -17.81 -21.46 -1.00
N PHE A 174 -18.91 -20.72 -1.15
CA PHE A 174 -19.15 -19.45 -0.42
C PHE A 174 -17.94 -18.48 -0.44
N ASN A 175 -17.34 -18.29 -1.63
CA ASN A 175 -16.12 -17.50 -1.86
C ASN A 175 -14.87 -17.98 -1.12
N ARG A 176 -14.84 -19.23 -0.65
CA ARG A 176 -13.72 -19.83 0.07
C ARG A 176 -13.15 -21.03 -0.65
N VAL A 177 -11.82 -21.14 -0.65
CA VAL A 177 -11.07 -22.31 -1.09
C VAL A 177 -11.40 -23.49 -0.19
N ASN A 178 -11.90 -24.57 -0.79
CA ASN A 178 -12.36 -25.79 -0.14
C ASN A 178 -13.36 -25.52 1.01
N GLY A 179 -14.16 -24.45 0.90
CA GLY A 179 -15.09 -23.98 1.94
C GLY A 179 -14.44 -23.40 3.19
N ASN A 180 -13.11 -23.27 3.23
CA ASN A 180 -12.34 -22.90 4.42
C ASN A 180 -11.68 -21.52 4.29
N LEU A 181 -10.70 -21.37 3.39
CA LEU A 181 -9.84 -20.18 3.32
C LEU A 181 -10.43 -19.11 2.39
N ALA A 182 -10.48 -17.85 2.84
CA ALA A 182 -11.03 -16.73 2.04
C ALA A 182 -10.04 -16.14 1.01
N LEU A 183 -8.80 -16.63 1.02
CA LEU A 183 -7.70 -16.21 0.15
C LEU A 183 -7.43 -17.27 -0.91
N SER A 184 -7.17 -16.83 -2.14
CA SER A 184 -6.71 -17.73 -3.21
C SER A 184 -5.19 -17.72 -3.38
N ARG A 185 -4.52 -16.67 -2.88
CA ARG A 185 -3.06 -16.55 -2.89
C ARG A 185 -2.57 -16.11 -1.52
N ALA A 186 -1.47 -16.73 -1.08
CA ALA A 186 -0.80 -16.44 0.19
C ALA A 186 0.57 -17.12 0.23
N LEU A 187 1.49 -16.54 1.00
CA LEU A 187 2.67 -17.22 1.53
C LEU A 187 2.24 -18.12 2.71
N GLY A 188 2.92 -19.24 2.94
CA GLY A 188 2.51 -20.23 3.95
C GLY A 188 1.36 -21.12 3.47
N ASP A 189 0.37 -21.42 4.32
CA ASP A 189 -0.81 -22.23 3.96
C ASP A 189 -0.46 -23.59 3.30
N PHE A 190 0.62 -24.24 3.75
CA PHE A 190 1.19 -25.39 3.05
C PHE A 190 0.25 -26.58 2.89
N ALA A 191 -0.80 -26.67 3.72
CA ALA A 191 -1.86 -27.67 3.56
C ALA A 191 -2.56 -27.60 2.18
N PHE A 192 -2.61 -26.42 1.55
CA PHE A 192 -3.22 -26.18 0.24
C PHE A 192 -2.22 -26.25 -0.93
N LYS A 193 -0.96 -26.63 -0.68
CA LYS A 193 0.14 -26.56 -1.66
C LYS A 193 0.80 -27.93 -1.92
N ASN A 194 0.00 -29.00 -1.95
CA ASN A 194 0.48 -30.38 -2.06
C ASN A 194 -0.08 -31.13 -3.29
N CYS A 195 -0.41 -30.41 -4.38
CA CYS A 195 -0.81 -31.03 -5.63
C CYS A 195 0.43 -31.45 -6.43
N ASP A 196 0.76 -32.74 -6.41
CA ASP A 196 1.99 -33.31 -7.02
C ASP A 196 2.12 -33.07 -8.53
N THR A 197 1.01 -32.82 -9.22
CA THR A 197 0.98 -32.64 -10.68
C THR A 197 1.06 -31.18 -11.11
N LYS A 198 1.10 -30.24 -10.15
CA LYS A 198 1.11 -28.81 -10.40
C LYS A 198 2.40 -28.17 -9.90
N PRO A 199 2.99 -27.21 -10.63
CA PRO A 199 4.08 -26.40 -10.10
C PRO A 199 3.59 -25.49 -8.96
N ALA A 200 4.52 -24.76 -8.30
CA ALA A 200 4.22 -23.94 -7.13
C ALA A 200 3.21 -22.82 -7.45
N GLU A 201 3.31 -22.24 -8.64
CA GLU A 201 2.44 -21.17 -9.14
C GLU A 201 1.00 -21.63 -9.42
N GLU A 202 0.78 -22.93 -9.65
CA GLU A 202 -0.53 -23.51 -9.99
C GLU A 202 -1.18 -24.32 -8.85
N GLN A 203 -0.70 -24.17 -7.60
CA GLN A 203 -1.30 -24.83 -6.44
C GLN A 203 -2.70 -24.26 -6.11
N ILE A 204 -3.45 -24.97 -5.24
CA ILE A 204 -4.81 -24.54 -4.82
C ILE A 204 -4.74 -23.12 -4.22
N VAL A 205 -3.83 -22.92 -3.26
CA VAL A 205 -3.38 -21.59 -2.83
C VAL A 205 -1.96 -21.41 -3.34
N THR A 206 -1.64 -20.30 -3.97
CA THR A 206 -0.30 -20.06 -4.52
C THR A 206 0.38 -18.86 -3.86
N ALA A 207 1.70 -18.93 -3.70
CA ALA A 207 2.51 -17.78 -3.30
C ALA A 207 2.91 -16.90 -4.50
N PHE A 208 2.58 -17.31 -5.72
CA PHE A 208 2.98 -16.59 -6.93
C PHE A 208 2.25 -15.23 -7.03
N PRO A 209 2.99 -14.11 -7.03
CA PRO A 209 2.37 -12.79 -7.06
C PRO A 209 1.97 -12.41 -8.49
N ASP A 210 0.92 -11.61 -8.63
CA ASP A 210 0.79 -10.76 -9.82
C ASP A 210 1.72 -9.55 -9.65
N VAL A 211 2.40 -9.14 -10.73
CA VAL A 211 3.31 -7.98 -10.70
C VAL A 211 2.91 -6.93 -11.74
N ILE A 212 2.55 -5.75 -11.25
CA ILE A 212 2.29 -4.54 -12.05
C ILE A 212 3.53 -3.67 -12.06
N THR A 213 3.86 -3.10 -13.23
CA THR A 213 4.94 -2.13 -13.39
C THR A 213 4.35 -0.79 -13.77
N ASP A 214 4.84 0.27 -13.14
CA ASP A 214 4.50 1.65 -13.45
C ASP A 214 5.76 2.52 -13.44
N LYS A 215 5.67 3.75 -13.94
CA LYS A 215 6.78 4.69 -13.99
C LYS A 215 6.42 5.97 -13.23
N LEU A 216 7.25 6.31 -12.24
CA LEU A 216 7.09 7.56 -11.52
C LEU A 216 7.22 8.75 -12.47
N THR A 217 6.25 9.64 -12.36
CA THR A 217 6.24 10.97 -12.97
C THR A 217 6.24 12.02 -11.88
N PRO A 218 6.60 13.28 -12.18
CA PRO A 218 6.46 14.39 -11.23
C PRO A 218 5.02 14.56 -10.68
N ASP A 219 4.02 13.99 -11.35
CA ASP A 219 2.62 14.04 -10.96
C ASP A 219 2.24 13.04 -9.86
N HIS A 220 3.09 12.03 -9.63
CA HIS A 220 2.88 11.08 -8.53
C HIS A 220 3.11 11.79 -7.18
N GLU A 221 2.15 11.64 -6.28
CA GLU A 221 2.14 12.25 -4.95
C GLU A 221 2.62 11.26 -3.89
N PHE A 222 1.96 10.11 -3.78
CA PHE A 222 2.26 9.10 -2.76
C PHE A 222 1.75 7.72 -3.17
N ILE A 223 2.19 6.69 -2.45
CA ILE A 223 1.69 5.32 -2.55
C ILE A 223 1.21 4.87 -1.16
N VAL A 224 0.06 4.22 -1.10
CA VAL A 224 -0.50 3.59 0.11
C VAL A 224 -0.50 2.08 -0.08
N LEU A 225 0.08 1.35 0.87
CA LEU A 225 -0.05 -0.10 0.99
C LEU A 225 -0.84 -0.37 2.28
N ALA A 226 -1.87 -1.21 2.24
CA ALA A 226 -2.59 -1.61 3.45
C ALA A 226 -3.21 -3.01 3.32
N CYS A 227 -3.57 -3.59 4.47
CA CYS A 227 -4.37 -4.82 4.54
C CYS A 227 -5.87 -4.55 4.28
N ASP A 228 -6.65 -5.62 4.14
CA ASP A 228 -8.07 -5.53 3.82
C ASP A 228 -8.89 -4.85 4.93
N GLY A 229 -8.40 -4.86 6.19
CA GLY A 229 -8.98 -4.10 7.29
C GLY A 229 -9.17 -2.59 7.02
N ILE A 230 -8.44 -2.03 6.05
CA ILE A 230 -8.65 -0.68 5.52
C ILE A 230 -9.54 -0.70 4.26
N TRP A 231 -9.24 -1.58 3.31
CA TRP A 231 -9.88 -1.59 1.99
C TRP A 231 -11.31 -2.12 1.97
N ASP A 232 -11.71 -2.85 3.01
CA ASP A 232 -13.09 -3.32 3.22
C ASP A 232 -14.03 -2.18 3.64
N VAL A 233 -13.48 -1.10 4.21
CA VAL A 233 -14.27 0.03 4.73
C VAL A 233 -14.10 1.32 3.95
N MET A 234 -13.00 1.46 3.20
CA MET A 234 -12.72 2.63 2.35
C MET A 234 -12.29 2.21 0.96
N THR A 235 -12.85 2.85 -0.06
CA THR A 235 -12.45 2.69 -1.45
C THR A 235 -11.07 3.30 -1.72
N ASN A 236 -10.44 2.92 -2.85
CA ASN A 236 -9.15 3.46 -3.28
C ASN A 236 -9.15 5.00 -3.29
N GLN A 237 -10.22 5.62 -3.81
CA GLN A 237 -10.32 7.08 -3.93
C GLN A 237 -10.53 7.74 -2.56
N GLU A 238 -11.36 7.16 -1.67
CA GLU A 238 -11.57 7.70 -0.33
C GLU A 238 -10.28 7.71 0.50
N VAL A 239 -9.43 6.68 0.37
CA VAL A 239 -8.12 6.66 1.05
C VAL A 239 -7.18 7.71 0.46
N VAL A 240 -7.13 7.85 -0.87
CA VAL A 240 -6.32 8.89 -1.53
C VAL A 240 -6.77 10.28 -1.11
N ASP A 241 -8.07 10.58 -1.16
CA ASP A 241 -8.62 11.88 -0.77
C ASP A 241 -8.28 12.20 0.69
N PHE A 242 -8.48 11.22 1.60
CA PHE A 242 -8.15 11.36 3.02
C PHE A 242 -6.67 11.68 3.23
N VAL A 243 -5.76 10.89 2.65
CA VAL A 243 -4.32 11.10 2.81
C VAL A 243 -3.89 12.44 2.22
N ARG A 244 -4.42 12.79 1.04
CA ARG A 244 -4.09 14.02 0.32
C ARG A 244 -4.52 15.26 1.08
N GLU A 245 -5.71 15.26 1.68
CA GLU A 245 -6.19 16.33 2.57
C GLU A 245 -5.22 16.54 3.74
N LYS A 246 -4.82 15.46 4.42
CA LYS A 246 -3.94 15.56 5.59
C LYS A 246 -2.50 15.93 5.25
N LEU A 247 -2.00 15.51 4.08
CA LEU A 247 -0.71 15.99 3.56
C LEU A 247 -0.76 17.48 3.18
N ALA A 248 -1.88 17.96 2.62
CA ALA A 248 -2.06 19.39 2.32
C ALA A 248 -2.06 20.26 3.60
N GLU A 249 -2.57 19.72 4.71
CA GLU A 249 -2.48 20.29 6.06
C GLU A 249 -1.07 20.20 6.69
N LYS A 250 -0.08 19.65 5.96
CA LYS A 250 1.30 19.41 6.41
C LYS A 250 1.40 18.50 7.64
N ARG A 251 0.46 17.57 7.80
CA ARG A 251 0.52 16.60 8.88
C ARG A 251 1.63 15.57 8.64
N ASP A 252 2.22 15.08 9.73
CA ASP A 252 3.24 14.07 9.63
C ASP A 252 2.64 12.72 9.16
N PRO A 253 3.33 11.96 8.29
CA PRO A 253 2.79 10.72 7.72
C PRO A 253 2.33 9.68 8.76
N GLN A 254 3.04 9.59 9.89
CA GLN A 254 2.68 8.69 10.97
C GLN A 254 1.29 9.04 11.53
N SER A 255 1.02 10.31 11.86
CA SER A 255 -0.27 10.71 12.41
C SER A 255 -1.41 10.63 11.39
N ILE A 256 -1.11 10.73 10.08
CA ILE A 256 -2.06 10.45 9.00
C ILE A 256 -2.46 8.97 9.03
N CYS A 257 -1.47 8.06 9.11
CA CYS A 257 -1.72 6.62 9.23
C CYS A 257 -2.58 6.31 10.47
N GLU A 258 -2.23 6.86 11.64
CA GLU A 258 -2.99 6.64 12.88
C GLU A 258 -4.45 7.10 12.79
N GLU A 259 -4.71 8.24 12.15
CA GLU A 259 -6.07 8.73 11.95
C GLU A 259 -6.84 7.87 10.95
N LEU A 260 -6.18 7.39 9.89
CA LEU A 260 -6.79 6.46 8.92
C LEU A 260 -7.23 5.16 9.62
N LEU A 261 -6.38 4.57 10.47
CA LEU A 261 -6.75 3.39 11.26
C LEU A 261 -7.97 3.67 12.15
N THR A 262 -8.00 4.84 12.79
CA THR A 262 -9.09 5.23 13.69
C THR A 262 -10.39 5.44 12.93
N ARG A 263 -10.32 5.97 11.70
CA ARG A 263 -11.48 6.16 10.80
C ARG A 263 -12.06 4.83 10.32
N CYS A 264 -11.21 3.82 10.13
CA CYS A 264 -11.60 2.49 9.66
C CYS A 264 -12.15 1.58 10.77
N LEU A 265 -11.80 1.85 12.03
CA LEU A 265 -12.24 1.05 13.17
C LEU A 265 -13.74 1.15 13.42
N ALA A 266 -14.42 0.01 13.45
CA ALA A 266 -15.84 -0.04 13.77
C ALA A 266 -16.12 0.29 15.24
N PRO A 267 -17.24 0.97 15.55
CA PRO A 267 -17.66 1.23 16.93
C PRO A 267 -18.11 -0.05 17.66
N ASP A 268 -18.56 -1.06 16.91
CA ASP A 268 -18.90 -2.41 17.36
C ASP A 268 -18.79 -3.42 16.20
N CYS A 269 -18.78 -4.72 16.53
CA CYS A 269 -18.72 -5.80 15.52
C CYS A 269 -20.09 -6.35 15.09
N GLN A 270 -21.19 -5.63 15.35
CA GLN A 270 -22.53 -6.11 14.98
C GLN A 270 -22.79 -5.94 13.47
N MET A 271 -22.06 -5.03 12.82
CA MET A 271 -22.25 -4.65 11.42
C MET A 271 -21.44 -5.53 10.44
N GLY A 272 -21.63 -6.85 10.49
CA GLY A 272 -21.08 -7.77 9.49
C GLY A 272 -19.55 -7.94 9.51
N GLY A 273 -18.88 -7.45 10.55
CA GLY A 273 -17.43 -7.58 10.73
C GLY A 273 -16.58 -6.53 10.00
N LEU A 274 -17.19 -5.61 9.25
CA LEU A 274 -16.48 -4.49 8.61
C LEU A 274 -15.83 -3.62 9.70
N GLY A 275 -14.55 -3.29 9.54
CA GLY A 275 -13.79 -2.50 10.52
C GLY A 275 -13.48 -3.23 11.83
N CYS A 276 -13.64 -4.56 11.87
CA CYS A 276 -13.30 -5.42 13.02
C CYS A 276 -12.01 -6.23 12.83
N ASP A 277 -11.19 -5.87 11.84
CA ASP A 277 -9.95 -6.56 11.53
C ASP A 277 -8.72 -5.98 12.25
N ASN A 278 -7.58 -6.67 12.13
CA ASN A 278 -6.28 -6.01 12.21
C ASN A 278 -6.18 -4.97 11.10
N MET A 279 -5.49 -3.88 11.36
CA MET A 279 -5.30 -2.83 10.37
C MET A 279 -3.85 -2.38 10.35
N THR A 280 -3.24 -2.42 9.18
CA THR A 280 -1.87 -1.97 8.92
C THR A 280 -1.84 -1.13 7.65
N VAL A 281 -1.17 0.01 7.70
CA VAL A 281 -0.96 0.89 6.55
C VAL A 281 0.48 1.40 6.50
N VAL A 282 1.03 1.50 5.29
CA VAL A 282 2.28 2.18 4.97
C VAL A 282 1.98 3.26 3.93
N LEU A 283 2.26 4.52 4.28
CA LEU A 283 2.18 5.69 3.42
C LEU A 283 3.57 6.08 2.94
N VAL A 284 3.78 6.10 1.63
CA VAL A 284 5.05 6.47 0.97
C VAL A 284 4.85 7.75 0.18
N GLY A 285 5.16 8.90 0.77
CA GLY A 285 5.21 10.19 0.08
C GLY A 285 6.40 10.27 -0.88
N LEU A 286 6.14 10.67 -2.12
CA LEU A 286 7.14 10.74 -3.19
C LEU A 286 7.66 12.17 -3.35
N LEU A 287 8.91 12.38 -2.95
CA LEU A 287 9.54 13.71 -2.90
C LEU A 287 10.20 14.13 -4.22
N HIS A 288 10.57 13.19 -5.08
CA HIS A 288 11.24 13.46 -6.37
C HIS A 288 12.49 14.34 -6.24
N GLY A 289 13.27 14.18 -5.17
CA GLY A 289 14.45 15.01 -4.88
C GLY A 289 14.14 16.43 -4.39
N GLN A 290 12.87 16.73 -4.08
CA GLN A 290 12.41 18.02 -3.59
C GLN A 290 12.11 17.99 -2.09
N SER A 291 11.81 19.15 -1.50
CA SER A 291 11.41 19.22 -0.09
C SER A 291 10.01 18.62 0.13
N PRO A 292 9.70 18.12 1.35
CA PRO A 292 8.35 17.75 1.75
C PRO A 292 7.29 18.82 1.48
N ASP A 293 7.63 20.11 1.60
CA ASP A 293 6.72 21.21 1.28
C ASP A 293 6.20 21.14 -0.17
N THR A 294 7.03 20.66 -1.11
CA THR A 294 6.60 20.51 -2.50
C THR A 294 5.54 19.43 -2.66
N LEU A 295 5.65 18.33 -1.90
CA LEU A 295 4.61 17.30 -1.84
C LEU A 295 3.32 17.85 -1.24
N PHE A 296 3.40 18.58 -0.12
CA PHE A 296 2.23 19.18 0.53
C PHE A 296 1.51 20.18 -0.38
N THR A 297 2.25 21.06 -1.07
CA THR A 297 1.68 21.97 -2.06
C THR A 297 1.05 21.23 -3.23
N LYS A 298 1.65 20.11 -3.70
CA LYS A 298 1.07 19.28 -4.76
C LYS A 298 -0.27 18.69 -4.33
N CYS A 299 -0.34 18.14 -3.11
CA CYS A 299 -1.58 17.59 -2.53
C CYS A 299 -2.66 18.67 -2.28
N ALA A 300 -2.29 19.94 -2.09
CA ALA A 300 -3.24 21.04 -1.92
C ALA A 300 -3.93 21.49 -3.23
N ARG A 301 -3.45 21.05 -4.40
CA ARG A 301 -4.04 21.38 -5.71
C ARG A 301 -5.40 20.68 -5.90
N PRO A 302 -6.29 21.15 -6.79
CA PRO A 302 -7.44 20.37 -7.21
C PRO A 302 -7.03 19.02 -7.83
N ALA A 303 -7.78 17.96 -7.56
CA ALA A 303 -7.55 16.66 -8.19
C ALA A 303 -7.94 16.68 -9.68
N VAL A 304 -7.26 15.87 -10.49
CA VAL A 304 -7.53 15.72 -11.94
C VAL A 304 -7.98 14.30 -12.22
N PHE A 305 -9.28 14.12 -12.44
CA PHE A 305 -9.83 12.82 -12.82
C PHE A 305 -9.72 12.64 -14.33
N THR A 306 -8.86 11.70 -14.74
CA THR A 306 -8.58 11.48 -16.17
C THR A 306 -9.57 10.51 -16.80
N GLY A 307 -10.35 9.78 -15.98
CA GLY A 307 -11.41 8.88 -16.46
C GLY A 307 -10.87 7.67 -17.24
N VAL A 308 -9.57 7.41 -17.16
CA VAL A 308 -8.91 6.33 -17.89
C VAL A 308 -8.95 5.06 -17.05
N ASN A 309 -9.83 4.14 -17.44
CA ASN A 309 -9.69 2.73 -17.07
C ASN A 309 -8.49 2.16 -17.84
N ASN A 310 -7.59 1.48 -17.13
CA ASN A 310 -6.21 1.10 -17.49
C ASN A 310 -5.97 0.22 -18.76
N GLU A 311 -6.73 0.37 -19.86
CA GLU A 311 -6.48 -0.42 -21.08
C GLU A 311 -6.20 0.41 -22.35
N ASP A 312 -6.68 1.65 -22.51
CA ASP A 312 -6.55 2.36 -23.81
C ASP A 312 -6.43 3.91 -23.74
N GLY A 313 -6.09 4.49 -22.60
CA GLY A 313 -6.01 5.96 -22.47
C GLY A 313 -4.83 6.60 -23.23
N ASP A 314 -5.09 7.62 -24.05
CA ASP A 314 -4.05 8.44 -24.67
C ASP A 314 -3.28 9.22 -23.59
N GLN A 315 -2.05 8.76 -23.29
CA GLN A 315 -1.17 9.41 -22.30
C GLN A 315 -0.94 10.90 -22.59
N ASN A 316 -1.00 11.33 -23.85
CA ASN A 316 -0.87 12.77 -24.17
C ASN A 316 -2.08 13.56 -23.68
N GLN A 317 -3.29 13.02 -23.82
CA GLN A 317 -4.50 13.68 -23.35
C GLN A 317 -4.49 13.81 -21.82
N ILE A 318 -4.11 12.74 -21.12
CA ILE A 318 -3.91 12.74 -19.66
C ILE A 318 -2.94 13.85 -19.23
N GLN A 319 -1.77 13.93 -19.88
CA GLN A 319 -0.75 14.93 -19.58
C GLN A 319 -1.21 16.36 -19.87
N GLN A 320 -2.02 16.57 -20.92
CA GLN A 320 -2.60 17.88 -21.23
C GLN A 320 -3.61 18.33 -20.17
N ASP A 321 -4.47 17.43 -19.71
CA ASP A 321 -5.48 17.76 -18.70
C ASP A 321 -4.85 18.05 -17.35
N ILE A 322 -3.84 17.28 -16.95
CA ILE A 322 -2.99 17.58 -15.78
C ILE A 322 -2.35 18.97 -15.92
N SER A 323 -1.71 19.24 -17.05
CA SER A 323 -1.04 20.53 -17.30
C SER A 323 -2.02 21.72 -17.23
N ARG A 324 -3.24 21.57 -17.74
CA ARG A 324 -4.28 22.62 -17.68
C ARG A 324 -4.68 22.95 -16.25
N VAL A 325 -4.91 21.94 -15.42
CA VAL A 325 -5.34 22.16 -14.03
C VAL A 325 -4.21 22.78 -13.20
N ILE A 326 -2.97 22.33 -13.38
CA ILE A 326 -1.80 22.92 -12.70
C ILE A 326 -1.64 24.40 -13.09
N ASN A 327 -1.70 24.73 -14.38
CA ASN A 327 -1.55 26.10 -14.84
C ASN A 327 -2.66 27.03 -14.33
N ASN A 328 -3.91 26.55 -14.28
CA ASN A 328 -5.03 27.34 -13.76
C ASN A 328 -4.84 27.62 -12.26
N PHE A 329 -4.48 26.60 -11.47
CA PHE A 329 -4.28 26.75 -10.04
C PHE A 329 -3.09 27.65 -9.70
N ASP A 330 -1.93 27.43 -10.34
CA ASP A 330 -0.74 28.26 -10.12
C ASP A 330 -1.00 29.73 -10.55
N GLY A 331 -1.84 29.94 -11.58
CA GLY A 331 -2.33 31.26 -11.99
C GLY A 331 -3.19 31.93 -10.93
N GLU A 332 -4.18 31.22 -10.37
CA GLU A 332 -5.04 31.71 -9.29
C GLU A 332 -4.24 32.05 -8.01
N GLN A 333 -3.26 31.21 -7.64
CA GLN A 333 -2.40 31.50 -6.50
C GLN A 333 -1.56 32.76 -6.68
N ARG A 334 -1.02 32.98 -7.89
CA ARG A 334 -0.26 34.21 -8.19
C ARG A 334 -1.13 35.46 -8.13
N VAL A 335 -2.37 35.39 -8.62
CA VAL A 335 -3.32 36.51 -8.52
C VAL A 335 -3.69 36.79 -7.06
N ASN A 336 -3.94 35.75 -6.26
CA ASN A 336 -4.24 35.91 -4.84
C ASN A 336 -3.06 36.48 -4.04
N ALA A 337 -1.83 36.05 -4.33
CA ALA A 337 -0.63 36.59 -3.69
C ALA A 337 -0.39 38.07 -4.06
N ALA A 338 -0.56 38.44 -5.33
CA ALA A 338 -0.44 39.83 -5.77
C ALA A 338 -1.50 40.74 -5.12
N ASN A 339 -2.74 40.25 -4.98
CA ASN A 339 -3.79 41.00 -4.30
C ASN A 339 -3.53 41.18 -2.79
N GLN A 340 -2.86 40.22 -2.14
CA GLN A 340 -2.46 40.35 -0.73
C GLN A 340 -1.32 41.35 -0.54
N GLU A 341 -0.36 41.39 -1.47
CA GLU A 341 0.72 42.40 -1.45
C GLU A 341 0.18 43.82 -1.70
N GLU A 342 -0.84 44.00 -2.55
CA GLU A 342 -1.51 45.29 -2.75
C GLU A 342 -2.35 45.73 -1.53
N GLU A 343 -2.92 44.80 -0.74
CA GLU A 343 -3.66 45.13 0.49
C GLU A 343 -2.74 45.43 1.70
N GLU A 344 -1.50 44.93 1.72
CA GLU A 344 -0.55 45.20 2.80
C GLU A 344 0.17 46.56 2.66
N ASP A 345 0.25 47.15 1.46
CA ASP A 345 0.92 48.44 1.22
C ASP A 345 0.06 49.68 1.58
N ASP A 346 -1.22 49.48 1.90
CA ASP A 346 -2.17 50.55 2.29
C ASP A 346 -2.28 50.80 3.81
N ASN A 347 -1.45 50.13 4.64
CA ASN A 347 -1.38 50.38 6.09
C ASN A 347 -0.14 51.20 6.48
N GLU A 348 -0.19 52.51 6.22
CA GLU A 348 0.79 53.48 6.76
C GLU A 348 0.83 53.41 8.32
N PRO A 349 2.01 53.33 8.95
CA PRO A 349 2.11 53.27 10.40
C PRO A 349 1.73 54.63 11.00
N ALA A 350 0.71 54.63 11.87
CA ALA A 350 0.31 55.80 12.64
C ALA A 350 1.51 56.39 13.42
N PRO A 351 1.71 57.72 13.42
CA PRO A 351 2.85 58.33 14.09
C PRO A 351 2.68 58.21 15.61
N ALA A 352 3.68 57.61 16.26
CA ALA A 352 3.78 57.58 17.72
C ALA A 352 4.07 58.99 18.25
N ASN A 353 3.03 59.66 18.76
CA ASN A 353 3.18 60.89 19.53
C ASN A 353 3.73 60.58 20.93
N PHE A 354 4.98 60.97 21.17
CA PHE A 354 5.54 61.16 22.51
C PHE A 354 5.16 62.55 23.01
N GLN A 355 4.53 62.65 24.19
CA GLN A 355 4.38 63.90 24.93
C GLN A 355 4.87 63.72 26.38
N VAL A 356 5.81 64.63 26.72
CA VAL A 356 6.44 65.00 28.01
C VAL A 356 7.51 64.07 28.57
#